data_AF-A0A9D6NE73-F1
#
_entry.id   AF-A0A9D6NE73-F1
#
_cell.length_a   1.000
_cell.length_b   1.000
_cell.length_c   1.000
_cell.angle_alpha   90.00
_cell.angle_beta   90.00
_cell.angle_gamma   90.00
#
_symmetry.space_group_name_H-M   'P 1'
#
loop_
_entity.id
_entity.type
_entity.pdbx_description
1 polymer ?
#
loop_
_entity_poly.entity_id
_entity_poly.type
_entity_poly.pdbx_seq_one_letter_code
_entity_poly.pdbx_strand_id
1 'polypeptide(L)'
;MIIRPTAIRRELPSASRVLTQRLGERVEELIGCKVRFLRTSPVRIEDQGKTWFGSDVYEFEVSGHPWPEVSRCFCWTNSEDELVHVLGGQPPLATARDAVLYVLGGPRAPRDHYG
;
A
#
# COMPACT_ATOMS: atom_id res chain seq x y z
N MET A 1 22.69 26.72 20.14
CA MET A 1 21.46 26.01 20.56
C MET A 1 21.12 25.02 19.47
N ILE A 2 21.33 23.71 19.70
CA ILE A 2 21.17 22.67 18.67
C ILE A 2 19.76 22.08 18.83
N ILE A 3 18.88 22.31 17.87
CA ILE A 3 17.53 21.73 17.85
C ILE A 3 17.64 20.35 17.21
N ARG A 4 17.50 19.29 18.00
CA ARG A 4 17.36 17.92 17.47
C ARG A 4 15.96 17.75 16.89
N PRO A 5 15.79 17.19 15.67
CA PRO A 5 14.47 16.87 15.15
C PRO A 5 13.92 15.66 15.93
N THR A 6 12.99 15.93 16.85
CA THR A 6 12.22 14.89 17.52
C THR A 6 11.30 14.25 16.48
N ALA A 7 11.71 13.10 15.93
CA ALA A 7 10.82 12.24 15.19
C ALA A 7 9.70 11.81 16.15
N ILE A 8 8.56 12.48 16.07
CA ILE A 8 7.34 12.05 16.76
C ILE A 8 6.95 10.71 16.12
N ARG A 9 7.39 9.60 16.73
CA ARG A 9 6.79 8.29 16.50
C ARG A 9 5.35 8.40 16.95
N ARG A 10 4.45 8.79 16.03
CA ARG A 10 3.01 8.63 16.24
C ARG A 10 2.77 7.13 16.36
N GLU A 11 2.58 6.69 17.59
CA GLU A 11 2.08 5.35 17.85
C GLU A 11 0.70 5.23 17.20
N LEU A 12 0.52 4.24 16.32
CA LEU A 12 -0.77 3.97 15.72
C LEU A 12 -1.79 3.66 16.81
N PRO A 13 -3.00 4.25 16.77
CA PRO A 13 -4.10 3.92 17.68
C PRO A 13 -4.34 2.40 17.73
N SER A 14 -4.82 1.88 18.86
CA SER A 14 -5.00 0.42 19.06
C SER A 14 -5.86 -0.23 17.96
N ALA A 15 -6.91 0.43 17.50
CA ALA A 15 -7.74 -0.03 16.38
C ALA A 15 -6.96 -0.13 15.06
N SER A 16 -6.05 0.83 14.81
CA SER A 16 -5.17 0.82 13.64
C SER A 16 -4.10 -0.27 13.73
N ARG A 17 -3.67 -0.68 14.94
CA ARG A 17 -2.75 -1.82 15.11
C ARG A 17 -3.41 -3.15 14.76
N VAL A 18 -4.65 -3.37 15.23
CA VAL A 18 -5.42 -4.58 14.92
C VAL A 18 -5.68 -4.68 13.42
N LEU A 19 -6.07 -3.59 12.78
CA LEU A 19 -6.27 -3.54 11.33
C LEU A 19 -4.96 -3.82 10.58
N THR A 20 -3.86 -3.16 10.96
CA THR A 20 -2.55 -3.38 10.33
C THR A 20 -2.09 -4.84 10.46
N GLN A 21 -2.31 -5.46 11.62
CA GLN A 21 -1.97 -6.87 11.83
C GLN A 21 -2.81 -7.78 10.92
N ARG A 22 -4.14 -7.60 10.89
CA ARG A 22 -5.03 -8.38 10.03
C ARG A 22 -4.67 -8.24 8.55
N LEU A 23 -4.37 -7.02 8.11
CA LEU A 23 -3.91 -6.76 6.75
C LEU A 23 -2.57 -7.43 6.47
N GLY A 24 -1.63 -7.36 7.41
CA GLY A 24 -0.35 -8.06 7.31
C GLY A 24 -0.53 -9.56 7.14
N GLU A 25 -1.29 -10.21 8.03
CA GLU A 25 -1.60 -11.64 7.97
C GLU A 25 -2.24 -12.01 6.62
N ARG A 26 -3.20 -11.22 6.16
CA ARG A 26 -3.86 -11.46 4.87
C ARG A 26 -2.93 -11.29 3.67
N VAL A 27 -2.03 -10.33 3.71
CA VAL A 27 -0.99 -10.13 2.69
C VAL A 27 -0.01 -11.31 2.68
N GLU A 28 0.41 -11.81 3.85
CA GLU A 28 1.27 -12.99 3.93
C GLU A 28 0.58 -14.22 3.34
N GLU A 29 -0.71 -14.42 3.60
CA GLU A 29 -1.50 -15.51 3.02
C GLU A 29 -1.56 -15.44 1.49
N LEU A 30 -1.72 -14.23 0.93
CA LEU A 30 -1.89 -14.04 -0.51
C LEU A 30 -0.57 -14.12 -1.29
N ILE A 31 0.51 -13.55 -0.74
CA ILE A 31 1.83 -13.54 -1.38
C ILE A 31 2.62 -14.82 -1.05
N GLY A 32 2.27 -15.52 0.03
CA GLY A 32 3.02 -16.67 0.52
C GLY A 32 4.40 -16.31 1.10
N CYS A 33 4.63 -15.03 1.39
CA CYS A 33 5.89 -14.49 1.88
C CYS A 33 5.68 -13.72 3.18
N LYS A 34 6.76 -13.55 3.97
CA LYS A 34 6.70 -12.74 5.18
C LYS A 34 6.68 -11.26 4.84
N VAL A 35 5.88 -10.50 5.59
CA VAL A 35 5.78 -9.07 5.39
C VAL A 35 6.01 -8.27 6.66
N ARG A 36 6.51 -7.05 6.49
CA ARG A 36 6.75 -6.11 7.58
C ARG A 36 6.08 -4.79 7.28
N PHE A 37 5.20 -4.34 8.17
CA PHE A 37 4.56 -3.04 8.03
C PHE A 37 5.60 -1.91 8.00
N LEU A 38 5.46 -1.01 7.04
CA LEU A 38 6.31 0.17 6.87
C LEU A 38 5.59 1.43 7.32
N ARG A 39 4.46 1.74 6.69
CA ARG A 39 3.71 2.98 6.94
C ARG A 39 2.29 2.90 6.38
N THR A 40 1.48 3.86 6.80
CA THR A 40 0.16 4.15 6.24
C THR A 40 0.21 5.49 5.52
N SER A 41 -0.33 5.54 4.31
CA SER A 41 -0.36 6.72 3.45
C SER A 41 -1.81 7.04 3.08
N PRO A 42 -2.39 8.18 3.49
CA PRO A 42 -3.73 8.56 3.05
C PRO A 42 -3.69 8.91 1.56
N VAL A 43 -4.50 8.24 0.75
CA VAL A 43 -4.57 8.48 -0.69
C VAL A 43 -5.97 8.95 -1.07
N ARG A 44 -6.03 10.04 -1.83
CA ARG A 44 -7.25 10.59 -2.41
C ARG A 44 -7.05 10.82 -3.91
N ILE A 45 -7.90 10.20 -4.71
CA ILE A 45 -7.95 10.33 -6.18
C ILE A 45 -9.30 10.93 -6.55
N GLU A 46 -9.25 12.10 -7.17
CA GLU A 46 -10.42 12.83 -7.67
C GLU A 46 -10.24 13.10 -9.16
N ASP A 47 -11.32 12.96 -9.92
CA ASP A 47 -11.38 13.33 -11.33
C ASP A 47 -12.78 13.87 -11.64
N GLN A 48 -12.85 14.99 -12.36
CA GLN A 48 -14.10 15.70 -12.71
C GLN A 48 -15.04 15.97 -11.52
N GLY A 49 -14.48 16.28 -10.34
CA GLY A 49 -15.27 16.54 -9.13
C GLY A 49 -15.85 15.30 -8.45
N LYS A 50 -15.53 14.09 -8.95
CA LYS A 50 -15.88 12.81 -8.33
C LYS A 50 -14.67 12.21 -7.63
N THR A 51 -14.85 11.77 -6.38
CA THR A 51 -13.85 10.96 -5.67
C THR A 51 -13.92 9.53 -6.17
N TRP A 52 -12.84 9.06 -6.77
CA TRP A 52 -12.68 7.67 -7.22
C TRP A 52 -12.05 6.80 -6.15
N PHE A 53 -11.25 7.40 -5.27
CA PHE A 53 -10.66 6.73 -4.12
C PHE A 53 -10.38 7.72 -3.00
N GLY A 54 -10.60 7.29 -1.77
CA GLY A 54 -10.37 8.09 -0.57
C GLY A 54 -10.24 7.20 0.66
N SER A 55 -9.09 6.56 0.81
CA SER A 55 -8.81 5.66 1.93
C SER A 55 -7.32 5.65 2.28
N ASP A 56 -7.01 5.02 3.41
CA ASP A 56 -5.65 4.75 3.84
C ASP A 56 -5.07 3.55 3.09
N VAL A 57 -3.85 3.73 2.55
CA VAL A 57 -3.08 2.66 1.92
C VAL A 57 -1.96 2.24 2.86
N TYR A 58 -1.87 0.93 3.09
CA TYR A 58 -0.89 0.31 3.97
C TYR A 58 0.24 -0.27 3.13
N GLU A 59 1.46 0.12 3.49
CA GLU A 59 2.69 -0.30 2.82
C GLU A 59 3.39 -1.34 3.67
N PHE A 60 3.76 -2.46 3.04
CA PHE A 60 4.55 -3.51 3.67
C PHE A 60 5.79 -3.82 2.84
N GLU A 61 6.88 -4.15 3.52
CA GLU A 61 8.07 -4.75 2.94
C GLU A 61 7.88 -6.25 2.85
N VAL A 62 8.22 -6.84 1.71
CA VAL A 62 8.13 -8.28 1.47
C VAL A 62 9.51 -8.90 1.59
N SER A 63 9.63 -9.99 2.33
CA SER A 63 10.88 -10.74 2.50
C SER A 63 10.70 -12.20 2.09
N GLY A 64 11.71 -12.75 1.41
CA GLY A 64 11.71 -14.14 0.95
C GLY A 64 10.94 -14.41 -0.34
N HIS A 65 10.60 -13.36 -1.10
CA HIS A 65 9.95 -13.52 -2.40
C HIS A 65 10.91 -14.15 -3.42
N PRO A 66 10.47 -15.11 -4.26
CA PRO A 66 11.32 -15.72 -5.29
C PRO A 66 11.81 -14.70 -6.35
N TRP A 67 11.07 -13.62 -6.53
CA TRP A 67 11.42 -12.49 -7.39
C TRP A 67 11.93 -11.30 -6.55
N PRO A 68 13.23 -10.95 -6.61
CA PRO A 68 13.86 -9.94 -5.75
C PRO A 68 13.37 -8.51 -6.02
N GLU A 69 12.80 -8.24 -7.19
CA GLU A 69 12.14 -6.97 -7.52
C GLU A 69 10.88 -6.73 -6.67
N VAL A 70 10.32 -7.79 -6.08
CA VAL A 70 9.15 -7.75 -5.21
C VAL A 70 9.58 -7.51 -3.77
N SER A 71 10.00 -6.28 -3.49
CA SER A 71 10.42 -5.86 -2.14
C SER A 71 9.32 -5.16 -1.35
N ARG A 72 8.21 -4.78 -2.01
CA ARG A 72 7.13 -4.01 -1.41
C ARG A 72 5.77 -4.47 -1.90
N CYS A 73 4.79 -4.32 -1.04
CA CYS A 73 3.40 -4.46 -1.39
C CYS A 73 2.53 -3.37 -0.74
N PHE A 74 1.44 -3.08 -1.42
CA PHE A 74 0.45 -2.07 -1.02
C PHE A 74 -0.90 -2.74 -0.88
N CYS A 75 -1.64 -2.42 0.17
CA CYS A 75 -3.02 -2.85 0.33
C CYS A 75 -3.89 -1.78 0.99
N TRP A 76 -5.20 -1.89 0.82
CA TRP A 76 -6.19 -1.02 1.45
C TRP A 76 -7.50 -1.78 1.62
N THR A 77 -8.36 -1.27 2.49
CA THR A 77 -9.71 -1.78 2.70
C THR A 77 -10.75 -0.93 1.96
N ASN A 78 -11.88 -1.54 1.61
CA ASN A 78 -13.10 -0.81 1.29
C ASN A 78 -13.84 -0.46 2.59
N SER A 79 -14.97 0.24 2.47
CA SER A 79 -15.86 0.59 3.58
C SER A 79 -16.44 -0.60 4.36
N GLU A 80 -16.23 -1.83 3.88
CA GLU A 80 -16.69 -3.07 4.52
C GLU A 80 -15.54 -3.86 5.17
N ASP A 81 -14.37 -3.24 5.37
CA ASP A 81 -13.16 -3.84 5.94
C ASP A 81 -12.61 -5.05 5.16
N GLU A 82 -13.11 -5.29 3.95
CA GLU A 82 -12.58 -6.32 3.07
C GLU A 82 -11.30 -5.82 2.40
N LEU A 83 -10.24 -6.64 2.46
CA LEU A 83 -8.98 -6.37 1.79
C LEU A 83 -9.21 -6.41 0.27
N VAL A 84 -9.04 -5.26 -0.38
CA VAL A 84 -9.46 -5.12 -1.78
C VAL A 84 -8.35 -5.51 -2.74
N HIS A 85 -7.09 -5.14 -2.43
CA HIS A 85 -5.98 -5.34 -3.37
C HIS A 85 -4.65 -5.58 -2.66
N VAL A 86 -3.85 -6.50 -3.21
CA VAL A 86 -2.45 -6.72 -2.85
C VAL A 86 -1.65 -6.65 -4.14
N LEU A 87 -0.72 -5.70 -4.22
CA LEU A 87 0.16 -5.55 -5.37
C LEU A 87 1.58 -5.94 -4.96
N GLY A 88 1.99 -7.16 -5.30
CA GLY A 88 3.37 -7.61 -5.23
C GLY A 88 3.93 -7.83 -6.64
N GLY A 89 4.98 -7.09 -7.03
CA GLY A 89 5.81 -7.46 -8.16
C GLY A 89 5.42 -7.01 -9.56
N GLN A 90 4.83 -5.83 -9.69
CA GLN A 90 4.52 -5.16 -10.97
C GLN A 90 5.17 -3.75 -10.96
N PRO A 91 5.37 -3.06 -12.12
CA PRO A 91 6.43 -2.07 -12.37
C PRO A 91 6.49 -0.97 -11.30
N PRO A 92 7.66 -0.35 -11.04
CA PRO A 92 8.01 0.26 -9.76
C PRO A 92 6.89 1.12 -9.19
N LEU A 93 6.05 0.50 -8.37
CA LEU A 93 5.06 1.18 -7.55
C LEU A 93 5.87 1.87 -6.46
N ALA A 94 6.39 3.05 -6.79
CA ALA A 94 7.23 3.83 -5.90
C ALA A 94 6.41 4.37 -4.73
N THR A 95 5.10 4.57 -4.95
CA THR A 95 4.20 5.20 -3.99
C THR A 95 2.85 4.50 -3.86
N ALA A 96 2.20 4.69 -2.71
CA ALA A 96 0.82 4.27 -2.47
C ALA A 96 -0.19 4.84 -3.49
N ARG A 97 0.09 6.03 -4.03
CA ARG A 97 -0.75 6.64 -5.07
C ARG A 97 -0.66 5.88 -6.39
N ASP A 98 0.54 5.46 -6.78
CA ASP A 98 0.74 4.68 -8.01
C ASP A 98 0.03 3.33 -7.94
N ALA A 99 0.09 2.68 -6.76
CA ALA A 99 -0.63 1.43 -6.49
C ALA A 99 -2.15 1.58 -6.68
N VAL A 100 -2.73 2.66 -6.14
CA VAL A 100 -4.16 2.96 -6.30
C VAL A 100 -4.50 3.30 -7.75
N LEU A 101 -3.70 4.14 -8.43
CA LEU A 101 -3.93 4.50 -9.83
C LEU A 101 -3.84 3.30 -10.77
N TYR A 102 -2.92 2.37 -10.50
CA TYR A 102 -2.78 1.12 -11.24
C TYR A 102 -4.07 0.29 -11.17
N VAL A 103 -4.65 0.14 -9.98
CA VAL A 103 -5.90 -0.62 -9.80
C VAL A 103 -7.12 0.11 -10.37
N LEU A 104 -7.20 1.43 -10.21
CA LEU A 104 -8.32 2.23 -10.73
C LEU A 104 -8.28 2.40 -12.26
N GLY A 105 -7.21 1.97 -12.93
CA GLY A 105 -7.06 2.10 -14.38
C GLY A 105 -6.72 3.51 -14.87
N GLY A 106 -6.07 4.34 -14.05
CA GLY A 106 -5.70 5.75 -14.36
C GLY A 106 -4.64 5.92 -15.47
N PRO A 107 -4.50 7.12 -16.08
CA PRO A 107 -4.27 7.32 -17.50
C PRO A 107 -2.89 6.83 -17.98
N ARG A 108 -2.90 5.99 -19.04
CA ARG A 108 -1.70 5.56 -19.79
C ARG A 108 -0.60 4.92 -18.93
N ALA A 109 -0.88 3.77 -18.32
CA ALA A 109 0.16 2.75 -18.36
C ALA A 109 0.42 2.49 -19.86
N PRO A 110 1.64 2.64 -20.40
CA PRO A 110 1.90 2.33 -21.79
C PRO A 110 1.47 0.88 -22.01
N ARG A 111 0.39 0.70 -22.77
CA ARG A 111 -0.16 -0.60 -23.16
C ARG A 111 0.78 -1.39 -24.06
N ASP A 112 1.96 -0.84 -24.38
CA ASP A 112 2.87 -1.33 -25.40
C ASP A 112 4.17 -1.97 -24.86
N HIS A 113 4.30 -2.25 -23.56
CA HIS A 113 5.57 -2.75 -23.00
C HIS A 113 5.53 -4.06 -22.21
N TYR A 114 4.40 -4.77 -22.18
CA TYR A 114 4.35 -6.08 -21.54
C TYR A 114 3.47 -7.02 -22.37
N GLY A 115 4.05 -7.50 -23.47
CA GLY A 115 3.59 -8.69 -24.19
C GLY A 115 4.06 -9.98 -23.53
#